data_AF-A0A1Z1WSB5-F1
#
_entry.id   AF-A0A1Z1WSB5-F1
#
_cell.length_a   1.000
_cell.length_b   1.000
_cell.length_c   1.000
_cell.angle_alpha   90.00
_cell.angle_beta   90.00
_cell.angle_gamma   90.00
#
_symmetry.space_group_name_H-M   'P 1'
#
loop_
_entity.id
_entity.type
_entity.pdbx_description
1 polymer ?
#
loop_
_entity_poly.entity_id
_entity_poly.type
_entity_poly.pdbx_seq_one_letter_code
_entity_poly.pdbx_strand_id
1 'polypeptide(L)' 'MRTSLVLLSARLLDPVTGELLPQTALAAADGRITALGTPRTSAPSPTPRPR' A
#
# COMPACT_ATOMS: atom_id res chain seq x y z
N MET A 1 15.82 -6.98 15.02
CA MET A 1 15.03 -5.80 14.62
C MET A 1 13.97 -6.26 13.63
N ARG A 2 12.67 -6.10 13.94
CA ARG A 2 11.58 -6.37 12.98
C ARG A 2 11.40 -5.12 12.11
N THR A 3 11.88 -5.18 10.88
CA THR A 3 11.68 -4.07 9.94
C THR A 3 10.23 -4.07 9.47
N SER A 4 9.58 -2.93 9.63
CA SER A 4 8.30 -2.65 8.98
C SER A 4 8.57 -1.73 7.80
N LEU A 5 8.01 -2.06 6.65
CA LEU A 5 8.18 -1.32 5.41
C LEU A 5 6.80 -1.03 4.80
N VAL A 6 6.60 0.22 4.39
CA VAL A 6 5.46 0.62 3.58
C VAL A 6 6.01 1.25 2.30
N LEU A 7 5.66 0.67 1.15
CA LEU A 7 5.93 1.23 -0.17
C LEU A 7 4.61 1.77 -0.72
N LEU A 8 4.59 3.04 -1.11
CA LEU A 8 3.47 3.68 -1.77
C LEU A 8 3.84 3.99 -3.21
N SER A 9 2.87 3.82 -4.11
CA SER A 9 3.03 4.12 -5.54
C SER A 9 4.18 3.34 -6.20
N ALA A 10 4.50 2.16 -5.68
CA ALA A 10 5.51 1.29 -6.24
C ALA A 10 4.95 0.55 -7.47
N ARG A 11 5.81 0.29 -8.45
CA ARG A 11 5.55 -0.69 -9.52
C ARG A 11 6.13 -2.02 -9.07
N LEU A 12 5.27 -2.97 -8.80
CA LEU A 12 5.66 -4.30 -8.31
C LEU A 12 5.51 -5.31 -9.44
N LEU A 13 6.45 -6.23 -9.57
CA LEU A 13 6.34 -7.32 -10.54
C LEU A 13 5.42 -8.41 -9.97
N ASP A 14 4.44 -8.85 -10.76
CA ASP A 14 3.69 -10.07 -10.47
C ASP A 14 4.52 -11.27 -10.94
N PRO A 15 4.99 -12.13 -10.02
CA PRO A 15 5.83 -13.28 -10.38
C PRO A 15 5.07 -14.37 -11.15
N VAL A 16 3.73 -14.39 -11.12
CA VAL A 16 2.92 -15.39 -11.82
C VAL A 16 2.75 -15.01 -13.29
N THR A 17 2.48 -13.74 -13.57
CA THR A 17 2.21 -13.25 -14.93
C THR A 17 3.43 -12.62 -15.60
N GLY A 18 4.44 -12.18 -14.83
CA GLY A 18 5.57 -11.41 -15.32
C GLY A 18 5.25 -9.94 -15.61
N GLU A 19 4.01 -9.50 -15.35
CA GLU A 19 3.57 -8.14 -15.60
C GLU A 19 3.83 -7.23 -14.40
N LEU A 20 4.00 -5.93 -14.68
CA LEU A 20 4.08 -4.93 -13.62
C LEU A 20 2.68 -4.56 -13.15
N LEU A 21 2.44 -4.75 -11.85
CA LEU A 21 1.26 -4.22 -11.19
C LEU A 21 1.24 -2.68 -11.37
N PRO A 22 0.07 -2.10 -11.70
CA PRO A 22 -0.13 -0.66 -11.70
C PRO A 22 0.15 -0.09 -10.29
N GLN A 23 0.26 1.23 -10.14
CA GLN A 23 0.64 1.87 -8.86
C GLN A 23 0.04 1.15 -7.64
N THR A 24 0.89 0.47 -6.89
CA THR A 24 0.50 -0.43 -5.80
C THR A 24 1.11 0.06 -4.49
N ALA A 25 0.34 -0.07 -3.42
CA ALA A 25 0.77 0.05 -2.05
C ALA A 25 1.08 -1.35 -1.49
N LEU A 26 2.25 -1.50 -0.87
CA LEU A 26 2.72 -2.73 -0.22
C LEU A 26 3.07 -2.43 1.24
N ALA A 27 2.52 -3.22 2.15
CA ALA A 27 2.95 -3.24 3.54
C ALA A 27 3.58 -4.60 3.87
N ALA A 28 4.75 -4.56 4.49
CA ALA A 28 5.45 -5.74 4.98
C ALA A 28 5.91 -5.54 6.42
N ALA A 29 5.74 -6.57 7.24
CA ALA A 29 6.21 -6.61 8.62
C ALA A 29 6.64 -8.03 8.95
N ASP A 30 7.68 -8.16 9.78
CA ASP A 30 8.16 -9.47 10.26
C ASP A 30 8.49 -10.45 9.12
N GLY A 31 9.06 -9.92 8.04
CA GLY A 31 9.41 -10.71 6.84
C GLY A 31 8.21 -11.21 6.04
N ARG A 32 6.99 -10.75 6.32
CA ARG A 32 5.77 -11.13 5.60
C ARG A 32 5.05 -9.92 5.00
N ILE A 33 4.43 -10.13 3.85
CA ILE A 33 3.50 -9.16 3.26
C ILE A 33 2.21 -9.19 4.07
N THR A 34 1.80 -8.05 4.60
CA THR A 34 0.58 -7.91 5.42
C THR A 34 -0.54 -7.20 4.67
N ALA A 35 -0.21 -6.42 3.63
CA ALA A 35 -1.19 -5.84 2.72
C ALA A 35 -0.60 -5.57 1.33
N LEU A 36 -1.41 -5.75 0.29
CA LEU A 36 -1.14 -5.39 -1.10
C LEU A 36 -2.42 -4.80 -1.71
N GLY A 37 -2.36 -3.63 -2.34
CA GLY A 37 -3.54 -3.03 -2.96
C GLY A 37 -3.26 -1.69 -3.63
N THR A 38 -4.28 -1.04 -4.17
CA THR A 38 -4.10 0.31 -4.75
C THR A 38 -3.89 1.36 -3.65
N PRO A 39 -3.01 2.35 -3.85
CA PRO A 39 -2.89 3.45 -2.91
C PRO A 39 -4.23 4.20 -2.91
N ARG A 40 -4.99 4.04 -1.83
CA ARG A 40 -6.13 4.92 -1.59
C ARG A 40 -5.56 6.30 -1.28
N THR A 41 -5.84 7.27 -2.14
CA THR A 41 -5.82 8.67 -1.72
C THR A 41 -6.70 8.73 -0.47
N SER A 42 -6.12 9.16 0.66
CA SER A 42 -6.90 9.48 1.85
C SER A 42 -8.09 10.32 1.39
N ALA A 43 -9.31 9.81 1.54
CA ALA A 43 -10.48 10.66 1.39
C ALA A 43 -10.28 11.88 2.31
N PRO A 44 -10.68 13.10 1.89
CA PRO A 44 -10.58 14.25 2.76
C PRO A 44 -11.27 13.92 4.08
N SER A 45 -10.56 14.16 5.20
CA SER A 45 -11.11 14.02 6.54
C SER A 45 -12.49 14.69 6.58
N PRO A 46 -13.55 14.03 7.06
CA PRO A 46 -14.85 14.68 7.15
C PRO A 46 -14.71 15.89 8.08
N THR A 47 -14.82 17.09 7.50
CA THR A 47 -14.78 18.35 8.23
C THR A 47 -15.77 18.24 9.40
N PRO A 48 -15.33 18.37 10.66
CA PRO A 48 -16.25 18.30 11.78
C PRO A 48 -17.24 19.46 11.64
N ARG A 49 -18.54 19.14 11.52
CA ARG A 49 -19.59 20.17 11.54
C ARG A 49 -19.55 20.85 12.91
N PRO A 50 -19.50 22.19 12.97
CA PRO A 50 -19.65 22.89 14.23
C PRO A 50 -21.05 22.60 14.79
N ARG A 51 -21.13 22.39 16.12
CA ARG A 51 -22.37 22.27 16.88
C ARG A 51 -23.11 23.60 16.95
#